data_AF-A0A8S1AIJ3-F1
#
_entry.id   AF-A0A8S1AIJ3-F1
#
_cell.length_a   1.000
_cell.length_b   1.000
_cell.length_c   1.000
_cell.angle_alpha   90.00
_cell.angle_beta   90.00
_cell.angle_gamma   90.00
#
_symmetry.space_group_name_H-M   'P 1'
#
loop_
_entity.id
_entity.type
_entity.pdbx_description
1 polymer ?
#
loop_
_entity_poly.entity_id
_entity_poly.type
_entity_poly.pdbx_seq_one_letter_code
_entity_poly.pdbx_strand_id
1 'polypeptide(L)'
;MPHKKKPRVEAQTIEQAVNEVIQKRISVRLAAKAFNLSKSHLHRLVLKAQASKSTSNLFISQISIVKPTAESPALIVLDNHKTHITINVILYAKENNIMILTFHPHCSHRLQPLDVSVFGPFKARYRAGINDWMT
;
A
#
# COMPACT_ATOMS: atom_id res chain seq x y z
N MET A 1 1.33 38.59 -19.45
CA MET A 1 1.98 38.62 -18.11
C MET A 1 2.77 37.34 -17.91
N PRO A 2 4.06 37.39 -17.56
CA PRO A 2 4.86 36.17 -17.37
C PRO A 2 4.41 35.49 -16.07
N HIS A 3 3.90 34.26 -16.17
CA HIS A 3 3.67 33.41 -15.01
C HIS A 3 5.03 33.09 -14.37
N LYS A 4 5.37 33.76 -13.26
CA LYS A 4 6.54 33.39 -12.43
C LYS A 4 6.36 31.93 -11.99
N LYS A 5 7.13 31.01 -12.56
CA LYS A 5 7.19 29.62 -12.07
C LYS A 5 7.62 29.67 -10.61
N LYS A 6 6.79 29.13 -9.71
CA LYS A 6 7.16 28.99 -8.30
C LYS A 6 8.46 28.20 -8.19
N PRO A 7 9.39 28.59 -7.30
CA PRO A 7 10.65 27.88 -7.12
C PRO A 7 10.40 26.42 -6.74
N ARG A 8 11.28 25.52 -7.21
CA ARG A 8 11.19 24.08 -6.95
C ARG A 8 11.47 23.84 -5.47
N VAL A 9 10.42 23.53 -4.72
CA VAL A 9 10.51 23.25 -3.28
C VAL A 9 11.20 21.90 -3.07
N GLU A 10 12.03 21.80 -2.05
CA GLU A 10 12.75 20.59 -1.68
C GLU A 10 11.79 19.45 -1.28
N ALA A 11 12.17 18.21 -1.61
CA ALA A 11 11.34 17.02 -1.34
C ALA A 11 11.05 16.84 0.16
N GLN A 12 12.03 17.15 1.01
CA GLN A 12 11.90 17.04 2.47
C GLN A 12 10.81 17.98 3.02
N THR A 13 10.74 19.22 2.51
CA THR A 13 9.70 20.19 2.91
C THR A 13 8.31 19.71 2.52
N ILE A 14 8.18 19.06 1.36
CA ILE A 14 6.91 18.49 0.90
C ILE A 14 6.47 17.33 1.80
N GLU A 15 7.40 16.44 2.16
CA GLU A 15 7.12 15.33 3.08
C GLU A 15 6.71 15.81 4.46
N GLN A 16 7.40 16.81 5.02
CA GLN A 16 7.04 17.44 6.29
C GLN A 16 5.62 18.04 6.24
N ALA A 17 5.29 18.78 5.18
CA ALA A 17 3.96 19.36 5.01
C ALA A 17 2.85 18.31 4.94
N VAL A 18 3.09 17.20 4.22
CA VAL A 18 2.14 16.07 4.15
C VAL A 18 1.97 15.41 5.51
N ASN A 19 3.07 15.19 6.24
CA ASN A 19 3.04 14.59 7.58
C ASN A 19 2.31 15.48 8.60
N GLU A 20 2.50 16.80 8.57
CA GLU A 20 1.78 17.74 9.43
C GLU A 20 0.27 17.67 9.20
N VAL A 21 -0.18 17.67 7.94
CA VAL A 21 -1.62 17.58 7.64
C VAL A 21 -2.21 16.26 8.14
N ILE A 22 -1.49 15.15 7.96
CA ILE A 22 -2.01 13.82 8.33
C ILE A 22 -1.95 13.60 9.84
N GLN A 23 -0.84 13.95 10.51
CA GLN A 23 -0.62 13.67 11.93
C GLN A 23 -1.23 14.73 12.85
N LYS A 24 -1.06 16.02 12.53
CA LYS A 24 -1.53 17.14 13.37
C LYS A 24 -2.95 17.60 13.03
N ARG A 25 -3.62 16.94 12.07
CA ARG A 25 -4.97 17.29 11.56
C ARG A 25 -5.13 18.76 11.16
N ILE A 26 -4.07 19.37 10.63
CA ILE A 26 -4.08 20.77 10.18
C ILE A 26 -4.78 20.86 8.82
N SER A 27 -5.52 21.96 8.57
CA SER A 27 -6.13 22.17 7.26
C SER A 27 -5.08 22.31 6.15
N VAL A 28 -5.33 21.69 4.99
CA VAL A 28 -4.43 21.76 3.83
C VAL A 28 -4.12 23.20 3.40
N ARG A 29 -5.06 24.14 3.62
CA ARG A 29 -4.86 25.57 3.33
C ARG A 29 -3.80 26.18 4.24
N LEU A 30 -3.89 25.92 5.54
CA LEU A 30 -2.94 26.44 6.53
C LEU A 30 -1.55 25.88 6.29
N ALA A 31 -1.44 24.57 6.07
CA ALA A 31 -0.17 23.92 5.74
C ALA A 31 0.42 24.45 4.42
N ALA A 32 -0.38 24.59 3.36
CA ALA A 32 0.12 25.13 2.10
C ALA A 32 0.66 26.57 2.24
N LYS A 33 0.04 27.39 3.10
CA LYS A 33 0.52 28.74 3.40
C LYS A 33 1.83 28.70 4.20
N ALA A 34 1.91 27.87 5.23
CA ALA A 34 3.09 27.74 6.09
C ALA A 34 4.35 27.28 5.32
N PHE A 35 4.17 26.32 4.40
CA PHE A 35 5.28 25.74 3.61
C PHE A 35 5.46 26.39 2.23
N ASN A 36 4.78 27.51 1.94
CA ASN A 36 4.79 28.19 0.63
C ASN A 36 4.49 27.29 -0.59
N LEU A 37 3.68 26.24 -0.38
CA LEU A 37 3.34 25.24 -1.38
C LEU A 37 2.08 25.62 -2.16
N SER A 38 1.86 24.97 -3.30
CA SER A 38 0.56 25.03 -3.97
C SER A 38 -0.45 24.17 -3.19
N LYS A 39 -1.59 24.74 -2.83
CA LYS A 39 -2.68 24.03 -2.15
C LYS A 39 -3.13 22.79 -2.94
N SER A 40 -3.27 22.90 -4.26
CA SER A 40 -3.70 21.79 -5.12
C SER A 40 -2.66 20.68 -5.15
N HIS A 41 -1.37 21.04 -5.21
CA HIS A 41 -0.28 20.07 -5.17
C HIS A 41 -0.25 19.31 -3.83
N LEU A 42 -0.30 20.04 -2.71
CA LEU A 42 -0.29 19.45 -1.37
C LEU A 42 -1.53 18.57 -1.14
N HIS A 43 -2.72 19.02 -1.55
CA HIS A 43 -3.95 18.24 -1.43
C HIS A 43 -3.86 16.89 -2.14
N ARG A 44 -3.35 16.87 -3.39
CA ARG A 44 -3.16 15.62 -4.15
C ARG A 44 -2.20 14.66 -3.45
N LEU A 45 -1.12 15.19 -2.88
CA LEU A 45 -0.13 14.38 -2.16
C LEU A 45 -0.70 13.81 -0.85
N VAL A 46 -1.46 14.62 -0.10
CA VAL A 46 -2.15 14.16 1.12
C VAL A 46 -3.15 13.05 0.80
N LEU A 47 -3.96 13.20 -0.26
CA LEU A 47 -4.89 12.14 -0.69
C LEU A 47 -4.16 10.84 -1.03
N LYS A 48 -3.05 10.93 -1.79
CA LYS A 48 -2.26 9.76 -2.15
C LYS A 48 -1.63 9.08 -0.93
N ALA A 49 -1.13 9.86 0.02
CA ALA A 49 -0.54 9.36 1.26
C ALA A 49 -1.59 8.75 2.20
N GLN A 50 -2.79 9.34 2.30
CA GLN A 50 -3.91 8.78 3.07
C GLN A 50 -4.40 7.46 2.48
N ALA A 51 -4.58 7.39 1.15
CA ALA A 51 -4.95 6.15 0.48
C ALA A 51 -3.93 5.03 0.75
N SER A 52 -2.63 5.35 0.65
CA SER A 52 -1.56 4.39 0.96
C SER A 52 -1.60 3.89 2.40
N LYS A 53 -1.83 4.79 3.38
CA LYS A 53 -1.91 4.43 4.82
C LYS A 53 -3.13 3.54 5.11
N SER A 54 -4.29 3.85 4.54
CA SER A 54 -5.50 3.04 4.73
C SER A 54 -5.32 1.61 4.21
N THR A 55 -4.66 1.43 3.06
CA THR A 55 -4.45 0.10 2.48
C THR A 55 -3.43 -0.73 3.27
N SER A 56 -2.33 -0.12 3.75
CA SER A 56 -1.37 -0.84 4.61
C SER A 56 -1.99 -1.27 5.93
N ASN A 57 -2.86 -0.44 6.51
CA ASN A 57 -3.56 -0.76 7.76
C ASN A 57 -4.53 -1.92 7.58
N LEU A 58 -5.24 -1.97 6.45
CA LEU A 58 -6.08 -3.11 6.12
C LEU A 58 -5.26 -4.40 6.06
N PHE A 59 -4.10 -4.37 5.42
CA PHE A 59 -3.23 -5.55 5.35
C PHE A 59 -2.74 -5.99 6.74
N ILE A 60 -2.33 -5.04 7.60
CA ILE A 60 -1.97 -5.32 9.00
C ILE A 60 -3.13 -6.02 9.74
N SER A 61 -4.37 -5.56 9.54
CA SER A 61 -5.54 -6.20 10.14
C SER A 61 -5.81 -7.63 9.64
N GLN A 62 -5.39 -7.96 8.41
CA GLN A 62 -5.53 -9.31 7.87
C GLN A 62 -4.46 -10.25 8.44
N ILE A 63 -3.21 -9.80 8.53
CA ILE A 63 -2.10 -10.63 9.05
C ILE A 63 -2.15 -10.81 10.56
N SER A 64 -2.80 -9.90 11.30
CA SER A 64 -2.95 -10.00 12.76
C SER A 64 -3.77 -11.22 13.21
N ILE A 65 -4.54 -11.83 12.29
CA ILE A 65 -5.35 -13.02 12.55
C ILE A 65 -4.46 -14.25 12.86
N VAL A 66 -3.23 -14.29 12.32
CA VAL A 66 -2.33 -15.45 12.43
C VAL A 66 -1.80 -15.66 13.85
N LYS A 67 -1.64 -14.58 14.64
CA LYS A 67 -1.18 -14.58 16.04
C LYS A 67 -0.02 -15.54 16.35
N PRO A 68 1.15 -15.40 15.71
CA PRO A 68 2.29 -16.28 15.94
C PRO A 68 2.99 -15.98 17.28
N THR A 69 3.77 -16.94 17.76
CA THR A 69 4.60 -16.81 18.97
C THR A 69 6.07 -16.96 18.61
N ALA A 70 6.97 -16.63 19.55
CA ALA A 70 8.41 -16.81 19.34
C ALA A 70 8.79 -18.29 19.13
N GLU A 71 8.04 -19.22 19.73
CA GLU A 71 8.24 -20.67 19.60
C GLU A 71 7.67 -21.23 18.30
N SER A 72 6.68 -20.54 17.71
CA SER A 72 6.02 -20.92 16.45
C SER A 72 5.85 -19.70 15.55
N PRO A 73 6.93 -19.23 14.91
CA PRO A 73 6.86 -18.09 14.00
C PRO A 73 6.06 -18.44 12.73
N ALA A 74 5.41 -17.45 12.13
CA ALA A 74 4.68 -17.63 10.88
C ALA A 74 5.49 -17.12 9.69
N LEU A 75 5.43 -17.84 8.57
CA LEU A 75 5.94 -17.38 7.29
C LEU A 75 4.77 -16.97 6.39
N ILE A 76 4.77 -15.71 5.94
CA ILE A 76 3.83 -15.22 4.94
C ILE A 76 4.59 -15.06 3.63
N VAL A 77 4.06 -15.68 2.59
CA VAL A 77 4.61 -15.60 1.23
C VAL A 77 3.72 -14.66 0.41
N LEU A 78 4.28 -13.56 -0.09
CA LEU A 78 3.55 -12.48 -0.74
C LEU A 78 4.09 -12.19 -2.13
N ASP A 79 3.24 -11.58 -2.96
CA ASP A 79 3.70 -10.92 -4.16
C ASP A 79 4.43 -9.61 -3.83
N ASN A 80 5.16 -9.06 -4.80
CA ASN A 80 5.90 -7.82 -4.62
C ASN A 80 5.00 -6.56 -4.71
N HIS A 81 3.72 -6.67 -4.33
CA HIS A 81 2.79 -5.55 -4.45
C HIS A 81 3.07 -4.47 -3.41
N LYS A 82 3.06 -3.21 -3.84
CA LYS A 82 3.55 -2.05 -3.05
C LYS A 82 2.84 -1.83 -1.71
N THR A 83 1.63 -2.36 -1.55
CA THR A 83 0.85 -2.24 -0.31
C THR A 83 1.34 -3.20 0.78
N HIS A 84 1.91 -4.33 0.40
CA HIS A 84 2.43 -5.35 1.32
C HIS A 84 3.85 -5.06 1.80
N ILE A 85 4.59 -4.22 1.07
CA ILE A 85 6.00 -3.90 1.32
C ILE A 85 6.12 -2.43 1.76
N THR A 86 5.26 -2.03 2.69
CA THR A 86 5.39 -0.74 3.36
C THR A 86 6.17 -0.93 4.65
N ILE A 87 6.90 0.11 5.07
CA ILE A 87 7.71 0.06 6.30
C ILE A 87 6.88 -0.33 7.52
N ASN A 88 5.66 0.18 7.63
CA ASN A 88 4.74 -0.13 8.74
C ASN A 88 4.38 -1.63 8.79
N VAL A 89 4.15 -2.26 7.63
CA VAL A 89 3.84 -3.68 7.56
C VAL A 89 5.05 -4.53 7.96
N ILE A 90 6.25 -4.16 7.49
CA ILE A 90 7.48 -4.90 7.79
C ILE A 90 7.81 -4.82 9.28
N LEU A 91 7.69 -3.62 9.88
CA LEU A 91 7.90 -3.43 11.32
C LEU A 91 6.89 -4.23 12.14
N TYR A 92 5.61 -4.12 11.80
CA TYR A 92 4.55 -4.89 12.46
C TYR A 92 4.81 -6.40 12.37
N ALA A 93 5.17 -6.92 11.20
CA ALA A 93 5.45 -8.33 11.01
C ALA A 93 6.64 -8.80 11.88
N LYS A 94 7.72 -8.02 11.89
CA LYS A 94 8.91 -8.31 12.72
C LYS A 94 8.57 -8.35 14.21
N GLU A 95 7.79 -7.37 14.70
CA GLU A 95 7.37 -7.29 16.11
C GLU A 95 6.46 -8.45 16.52
N ASN A 96 5.74 -9.07 15.58
CA ASN A 96 4.77 -10.13 15.83
C ASN A 96 5.27 -11.52 15.41
N ASN A 97 6.58 -11.74 15.25
CA ASN A 97 7.17 -13.03 14.85
C ASN A 97 6.67 -13.56 13.49
N ILE A 98 6.41 -12.63 12.56
CA ILE A 98 5.99 -12.93 11.20
C ILE A 98 7.18 -12.67 10.25
N MET A 99 7.61 -13.70 9.54
CA MET A 99 8.56 -13.58 8.44
C MET A 99 7.80 -13.32 7.13
N ILE A 100 8.27 -12.34 6.35
CA ILE A 100 7.71 -12.05 5.02
C ILE A 100 8.72 -12.49 3.96
N LEU A 101 8.28 -13.37 3.06
CA LEU A 101 9.02 -13.75 1.86
C LEU A 101 8.29 -13.20 0.63
N THR A 102 9.01 -12.47 -0.22
CA THR A 102 8.45 -11.93 -1.47
C THR A 102 9.06 -12.62 -2.69
N PHE A 103 8.24 -12.82 -3.71
CA PHE A 103 8.71 -13.35 -4.98
C PHE A 103 9.36 -12.27 -5.86
N HIS A 104 10.23 -12.70 -6.77
CA HIS A 104 10.75 -11.83 -7.82
C HIS A 104 9.60 -11.30 -8.70
N PRO A 105 9.69 -10.05 -9.21
CA PRO A 105 8.71 -9.53 -10.14
C PRO A 105 8.41 -10.49 -11.30
N HIS A 106 7.15 -10.53 -11.71
CA HIS A 106 6.65 -11.37 -12.83
C HIS A 106 6.70 -12.88 -12.61
N CYS A 107 6.99 -13.38 -11.41
CA CYS A 107 6.97 -14.81 -11.11
C CYS A 107 5.66 -15.33 -10.49
N SER A 108 4.68 -14.46 -10.19
CA SER A 108 3.42 -14.83 -9.52
C SER A 108 2.68 -15.97 -10.21
N HIS A 109 2.54 -15.90 -11.54
CA HIS A 109 1.85 -16.90 -12.36
C HIS A 109 2.44 -18.32 -12.30
N ARG A 110 3.64 -18.50 -11.73
CA ARG A 110 4.28 -19.81 -11.54
C ARG A 110 4.54 -20.15 -10.08
N LEU A 111 4.92 -19.16 -9.28
CA LEU A 111 5.40 -19.38 -7.92
C LEU A 111 4.34 -19.08 -6.85
N GLN A 112 3.33 -18.26 -7.16
CA GLN A 112 2.33 -17.86 -6.17
C GLN A 112 1.30 -18.98 -6.01
N PRO A 113 1.28 -19.69 -4.86
CA PRO A 113 0.44 -20.86 -4.70
C PRO A 113 -1.05 -20.53 -4.94
N LEU A 114 -1.50 -19.38 -4.45
CA LEU A 114 -2.88 -18.91 -4.61
C LEU A 114 -3.27 -18.74 -6.09
N ASP A 115 -2.38 -18.19 -6.92
CA ASP A 115 -2.65 -17.97 -8.35
C ASP A 115 -2.75 -19.31 -9.10
N VAL A 116 -1.85 -20.25 -8.79
CA VAL A 116 -1.76 -21.53 -9.50
C VAL A 116 -2.79 -22.54 -9.02
N SER A 117 -2.94 -22.73 -7.70
CA SER A 117 -3.75 -23.81 -7.14
C SER A 117 -5.21 -23.43 -6.94
N VAL A 118 -5.51 -22.17 -6.65
CA VAL A 118 -6.88 -21.71 -6.36
C VAL A 118 -7.44 -20.93 -7.55
N PHE A 119 -6.82 -19.81 -7.91
CA PHE A 119 -7.39 -18.90 -8.92
C PHE A 119 -7.35 -19.46 -10.33
N GLY A 120 -6.32 -20.24 -10.70
CA GLY A 120 -6.24 -20.91 -11.99
C GLY A 120 -7.46 -21.81 -12.25
N PRO A 121 -7.68 -22.86 -11.43
CA PRO A 121 -8.83 -23.74 -11.56
C PRO A 121 -10.16 -23.01 -11.40
N PHE A 122 -10.26 -22.07 -10.45
CA PHE A 122 -11.47 -21.26 -10.25
C PHE A 122 -11.85 -20.49 -11.52
N LYS A 123 -10.91 -19.76 -12.13
CA LYS A 123 -11.17 -19.01 -13.38
C LYS A 123 -11.58 -19.92 -14.52
N ALA A 124 -10.98 -21.11 -14.64
CA ALA A 124 -11.33 -22.08 -15.67
C ALA A 124 -12.78 -22.58 -15.50
N ARG A 125 -13.17 -22.99 -14.29
CA ARG A 125 -14.53 -23.45 -13.98
C ARG A 125 -15.57 -22.35 -14.11
N TYR A 126 -15.23 -21.14 -13.67
CA TYR A 126 -16.12 -19.98 -13.79
C TYR A 126 -16.40 -19.64 -15.27
N ARG A 127 -15.37 -19.70 -16.13
CA ARG A 127 -15.55 -19.52 -17.58
C ARG A 127 -16.41 -20.61 -18.21
N ALA A 128 -16.23 -21.86 -17.81
CA ALA A 128 -17.07 -22.96 -18.29
C ALA A 128 -18.54 -22.73 -17.92
N GLY A 129 -18.84 -22.42 -16.65
CA GLY A 129 -20.21 -22.16 -16.21
C GLY A 129 -20.86 -20.94 -16.90
N ILE A 130 -20.08 -19.90 -17.21
CA ILE A 130 -20.56 -18.77 -18.01
C ILE A 130 -20.90 -19.21 -19.45
N ASN A 131 -20.05 -20.01 -20.08
CA ASN A 131 -20.30 -20.50 -21.44
C ASN A 131 -21.51 -21.43 -21.49
N ASP A 132 -21.66 -22.32 -20.51
CA ASP A 132 -22.81 -23.21 -20.39
C ASP A 132 -24.12 -22.40 -20.23
N TRP A 133 -24.08 -21.26 -19.54
CA TRP A 133 -25.24 -20.37 -19.40
C TRP A 133 -25.58 -19.60 -20.69
N MET A 134 -24.58 -19.32 -21.53
CA MET A 134 -24.76 -18.57 -22.78
C MET A 134 -25.18 -19.43 -23.98
N THR A 135 -25.21 -20.76 -23.84
CA THR A 135 -25.54 -21.72 -24.90
C THR A 135 -26.89 -22.35 -24.66
#